data_AF-A0A7C3X4M3-F1
#
_entry.id   AF-A0A7C3X4M3-F1
#
_cell.length_a   1.000
_cell.length_b   1.000
_cell.length_c   1.000
_cell.angle_alpha   90.00
_cell.angle_beta   90.00
_cell.angle_gamma   90.00
#
_symmetry.space_group_name_H-M   'P 1'
#
loop_
_entity.id
_entity.type
_entity.pdbx_description
1 polymer ?
#
loop_
_entity_poly.entity_id
_entity_poly.type
_entity_poly.pdbx_seq_one_letter_code
_entity_poly.pdbx_strand_id
1 'polypeptide(L)' 'MAGCAGIIIGAAIGIGRIGSRAVESIARQPEAAQRIFMTMIIAAALIEGVTFFALLIAFLTLYWMR' A
#
# COMPACT_ATOMS: atom_id res chain seq x y z
N MET A 1 -7.56 6.03 -17.80
CA MET A 1 -6.49 6.79 -17.12
C MET A 1 -6.91 7.35 -15.76
N ALA A 2 -8.04 8.05 -15.64
CA ALA A 2 -8.51 8.60 -14.35
C ALA A 2 -8.65 7.54 -13.23
N GLY A 3 -9.11 6.33 -13.56
CA GLY A 3 -9.20 5.22 -12.59
C GLY A 3 -7.85 4.74 -12.03
N CYS A 4 -6.80 4.67 -12.87
CA CYS A 4 -5.46 4.26 -12.44
C CYS A 4 -4.83 5.28 -11.48
N ALA A 5 -5.06 6.57 -11.71
CA ALA A 5 -4.60 7.63 -10.82
C ALA A 5 -5.23 7.50 -9.43
N GLY A 6 -6.53 7.22 -9.36
CA GLY A 6 -7.23 6.98 -8.09
C GLY A 6 -6.68 5.77 -7.33
N ILE A 7 -6.39 4.67 -8.03
CA ILE A 7 -5.77 3.46 -7.45
C ILE A 7 -4.41 3.79 -6.82
N ILE A 8 -3.52 4.45 -7.56
CA ILE A 8 -2.17 4.78 -7.08
C ILE A 8 -2.22 5.78 -5.91
N ILE A 9 -3.04 6.83 -6.01
CA ILE A 9 -3.17 7.82 -4.94
C ILE A 9 -3.73 7.18 -3.67
N GLY A 10 -4.74 6.30 -3.79
CA GLY A 10 -5.30 5.57 -2.66
C GLY A 10 -4.25 4.68 -1.97
N ALA A 11 -3.46 3.94 -2.76
CA ALA A 11 -2.38 3.11 -2.27
C ALA A 11 -1.31 3.93 -1.53
N ALA A 12 -0.85 5.03 -2.15
CA ALA A 12 0.17 5.91 -1.59
C ALA A 12 -0.27 6.51 -0.24
N ILE A 13 -1.52 6.98 -0.14
CA ILE A 13 -2.08 7.51 1.12
C ILE A 13 -2.17 6.41 2.19
N GLY A 14 -2.64 5.21 1.81
CA GLY A 14 -2.79 4.08 2.73
C GLY A 14 -1.45 3.64 3.31
N ILE A 15 -0.46 3.38 2.44
CA ILE A 15 0.89 2.96 2.83
C ILE A 15 1.59 4.06 3.62
N GLY A 16 1.50 5.32 3.18
CA GLY A 16 2.09 6.46 3.86
C GLY A 16 1.60 6.62 5.30
N ARG A 17 0.29 6.45 5.54
CA ARG A 17 -0.31 6.49 6.89
C ARG A 17 0.11 5.32 7.78
N ILE A 18 0.24 4.12 7.21
CA ILE A 18 0.72 2.94 7.94
C ILE A 18 2.18 3.12 8.33
N GLY A 19 3.02 3.56 7.38
CA GLY A 19 4.44 3.82 7.61
C GLY A 19 4.67 4.90 8.65
N SER A 20 3.98 6.04 8.57
CA SER A 20 4.16 7.13 9.53
C SER A 20 3.80 6.70 10.96
N ARG A 21 2.67 6.00 11.12
CA ARG A 21 2.23 5.48 12.43
C ARG A 21 3.17 4.41 12.98
N ALA A 22 3.73 3.57 12.12
CA ALA A 22 4.72 2.58 12.52
C ALA A 22 5.98 3.26 13.04
N VAL A 23 6.51 4.26 12.33
CA VAL A 23 7.70 5.02 12.77
C VAL A 23 7.44 5.73 14.10
N GLU A 24 6.30 6.41 14.27
CA GLU A 24 5.93 7.04 15.54
C GLU A 24 5.81 6.02 16.69
N SER A 25 5.25 4.84 16.41
CA SER A 25 5.08 3.79 17.41
C SER A 25 6.43 3.17 17.81
N ILE A 26 7.33 2.96 16.85
CA ILE A 26 8.69 2.47 17.09
C ILE A 26 9.48 3.48 17.93
N ALA A 27 9.35 4.77 17.64
CA ALA A 27 10.02 5.82 18.42
C ALA A 27 9.56 5.85 19.89
N ARG A 28 8.29 5.51 20.17
CA ARG A 28 7.75 5.43 21.53
C ARG A 28 8.08 4.12 22.25
N GLN A 29 8.24 3.03 21.52
CA GLN A 29 8.48 1.68 22.06
C GLN A 29 9.55 0.95 21.22
N PRO A 30 10.84 1.28 21.39
CA PRO A 30 11.92 0.69 20.60
C PRO A 30 12.03 -0.83 20.75
N GLU A 31 11.66 -1.38 21.91
CA GLU A 31 11.70 -2.82 22.20
C GLU A 31 10.70 -3.60 21.34
N ALA A 32 9.63 -2.95 20.89
CA ALA A 32 8.61 -3.54 20.03
C ALA A 32 8.89 -3.34 18.53
N ALA A 33 10.05 -2.76 18.16
CA ALA A 33 10.29 -2.27 16.80
C ALA A 33 10.11 -3.32 15.71
N GLN A 34 10.69 -4.51 15.90
CA GLN A 34 10.59 -5.61 14.95
C GLN A 34 9.14 -6.07 14.75
N ARG A 35 8.36 -6.17 15.84
CA ARG A 35 6.95 -6.58 15.78
C ARG A 35 6.09 -5.53 15.06
N ILE A 36 6.32 -4.25 15.32
CA ILE A 36 5.63 -3.14 14.66
C ILE A 36 5.97 -3.13 13.16
N PHE A 37 7.25 -3.25 12.81
CA PHE A 37 7.70 -3.30 11.42
C PHE A 37 7.09 -4.48 10.65
N MET A 38 7.06 -5.69 11.23
CA MET A 38 6.43 -6.84 10.58
C MET A 38 4.94 -6.61 10.33
N THR A 39 4.23 -6.05 11.31
CA THR A 39 2.80 -5.72 11.17
C THR A 39 2.58 -4.65 10.09
N MET A 40 3.45 -3.63 10.03
CA MET A 40 3.45 -2.58 9.03
C MET A 40 3.62 -3.14 7.61
N ILE A 41 4.63 -4.00 7.39
CA ILE A 41 4.90 -4.60 6.08
C ILE A 41 3.77 -5.52 5.65
N ILE A 42 3.17 -6.31 6.56
CA ILE A 42 2.01 -7.15 6.24
C ILE A 42 0.84 -6.27 5.76
N ALA A 43 0.54 -5.19 6.49
CA ALA A 43 -0.53 -4.27 6.10
C ALA A 43 -0.24 -3.55 4.77
N ALA A 44 1.01 -3.12 4.55
CA ALA A 44 1.43 -2.52 3.29
C ALA A 44 1.34 -3.51 2.11
N ALA A 45 1.72 -4.78 2.32
CA ALA A 45 1.63 -5.83 1.31
C ALA A 45 0.18 -6.15 0.91
N LEU A 46 -0.77 -6.07 1.85
CA LEU A 46 -2.20 -6.21 1.52
C LEU A 46 -2.69 -5.07 0.63
N ILE A 47 -2.29 -3.83 0.92
CA ILE A 47 -2.61 -2.67 0.06
C ILE A 47 -1.97 -2.85 -1.31
N GLU A 48 -0.70 -3.27 -1.37
CA GLU A 48 -0.05 -3.47 -2.66
C GLU A 48 -0.63 -4.62 -3.47
N GLY A 49 -1.04 -5.72 -2.83
CA GLY A 49 -1.70 -6.82 -3.53
C GLY A 49 -2.96 -6.37 -4.27
N VAL A 50 -3.81 -5.57 -3.61
CA VAL A 50 -5.04 -5.03 -4.22
C VAL A 50 -4.72 -3.97 -5.28
N THR A 51 -3.75 -3.09 -5.01
CA THR A 51 -3.31 -2.04 -5.93
C THR A 51 -2.77 -2.63 -7.23
N PHE A 52 -1.86 -3.60 -7.11
CA PHE A 52 -1.25 -4.28 -8.25
C PHE A 52 -2.31 -5.04 -9.06
N PHE A 53 -3.23 -5.74 -8.39
CA PHE A 53 -4.32 -6.44 -9.07
C PHE A 53 -5.25 -5.49 -9.84
N ALA A 54 -5.60 -4.33 -9.25
CA ALA A 54 -6.41 -3.33 -9.92
C ALA A 54 -5.69 -2.70 -11.14
N LEU A 55 -4.39 -2.47 -11.04
CA LEU A 55 -3.57 -2.01 -12.17
C LEU A 55 -3.46 -3.06 -13.28
N LEU A 56 -3.38 -4.34 -12.92
CA LEU A 56 -3.38 -5.45 -13.88
C LEU A 56 -4.69 -5.48 -14.67
N ILE A 57 -5.84 -5.35 -14.00
CA ILE A 57 -7.15 -5.26 -14.67
C ILE A 57 -7.21 -4.03 -15.59
N ALA A 58 -6.73 -2.88 -15.12
CA ALA A 58 -6.72 -1.66 -15.92
C ALA A 58 -5.84 -1.81 -17.18
N PHE A 59 -4.68 -2.45 -17.04
CA PHE A 59 -3.81 -2.77 -18.17
C PHE A 59 -4.48 -3.73 -19.15
N LEU A 60 -5.05 -4.84 -18.66
CA LEU A 60 -5.75 -5.82 -19.50
C LEU A 60 -6.89 -5.16 -20.30
N THR A 61 -7.66 -4.30 -19.66
CA THR A 61 -8.76 -3.56 -20.30
C THR A 61 -8.26 -2.61 -21.40
N LEU A 62 -7.09 -1.97 -21.20
CA LEU A 62 -6.55 -1.01 -22.18
C LEU A 62 -5.94 -1.66 -23.42
N TYR A 63 -5.34 -2.84 -23.26
CA TYR A 63 -4.57 -3.50 -24.33
C TYR A 63 -5.30 -4.66 -25.00
N TRP A 64 -6.21 -5.34 -24.30
CA TRP A 64 -6.92 -6.49 -24.84
C TRP A 64 -8.27 -6.10 -25.46
N MET A 65 -8.99 -5.16 -24.84
CA MET A 65 -10.30 -4.70 -25.33
C MET A 65 -10.21 -3.57 -26.37
N ARG A 66 -8.98 -3.20 -26.78
CA ARG A 66 -8.72 -2.22 -27.84
C ARG A 66 -8.15 -2.93 -29.06
#